data_AF-A0A818Q046-F1
#
_entry.id   AF-A0A818Q046-F1
#
_cell.length_a   1.000
_cell.length_b   1.000
_cell.length_c   1.000
_cell.angle_alpha   90.00
_cell.angle_beta   90.00
_cell.angle_gamma   90.00
#
_symmetry.space_group_name_H-M   'P 1'
#
loop_
_entity.id
_entity.type
_entity.pdbx_description
1 polymer ?
#
loop_
_entity_poly.entity_id
_entity_poly.type
_entity_poly.pdbx_seq_one_letter_code
_entity_poly.pdbx_strand_id
1 'polypeptide(L)' 'MEYVSGGELFDYIVKKGKLSEAEARPFFQQIISGVDYCHRHMVVHRDLKPENLLL' A
#
# COMPACT_ATOMS: atom_id res chain seq x y z
N MET A 1 -1.89 -16.93 -3.80
CA MET A 1 -2.35 -15.56 -3.54
C MET A 1 -3.49 -15.25 -4.49
N GLU A 2 -4.43 -14.39 -4.09
CA GLU A 2 -5.47 -13.89 -4.99
C GLU A 2 -4.83 -13.02 -6.07
N TYR A 3 -5.33 -13.12 -7.31
CA TYR A 3 -4.87 -12.25 -8.39
C TYR A 3 -5.48 -10.86 -8.21
N VAL A 4 -4.62 -9.84 -8.22
CA VAL A 4 -4.99 -8.43 -8.05
C VAL A 4 -4.61 -7.70 -9.34
N SER A 5 -5.61 -7.17 -10.04
CA SER A 5 -5.46 -6.72 -11.43
C SER A 5 -5.03 -5.25 -11.60
N GLY A 6 -5.03 -4.43 -10.55
CA GLY A 6 -4.70 -3.00 -10.63
C GLY A 6 -3.21 -2.68 -10.55
N GLY A 7 -2.34 -3.70 -10.42
CA GLY A 7 -0.89 -3.53 -10.40
C GLY A 7 -0.37 -2.98 -9.07
N GLU A 8 0.79 -2.33 -9.10
CA GLU A 8 1.45 -1.80 -7.91
C GLU A 8 1.11 -0.33 -7.65
N LEU A 9 1.07 0.07 -6.37
CA LEU A 9 0.90 1.47 -5.97
C LEU A 9 2.04 2.35 -6.50
N PHE A 10 3.25 1.81 -6.61
CA PHE A 10 4.39 2.52 -7.21
C PHE A 10 4.09 2.98 -8.64
N ASP A 11 3.63 2.07 -9.50
CA ASP A 11 3.29 2.38 -10.89
C ASP A 11 2.18 3.44 -10.99
N TYR A 12 1.20 3.37 -10.08
CA TYR A 12 0.15 4.37 -9.98
C TYR A 12 0.71 5.77 -9.64
N ILE A 13 1.62 5.86 -8.67
CA ILE A 13 2.27 7.10 -8.27
C ILE A 13 3.13 7.66 -9.42
N VAL A 14 3.95 6.82 -10.07
CA VAL A 14 4.81 7.25 -11.19
C VAL A 14 4.00 7.81 -12.33
N LYS A 15 2.89 7.15 -12.72
CA LYS A 15 2.00 7.64 -13.79
C LYS A 15 1.35 8.99 -13.46
N LYS A 16 1.06 9.25 -12.18
CA LYS A 16 0.50 10.53 -11.71
C LYS A 16 1.56 11.60 -11.40
N GLY A 17 2.82 11.21 -11.20
CA GLY A 17 3.90 12.06 -10.70
C GLY A 17 3.84 12.31 -9.19
N LYS A 18 2.70 12.77 -8.67
CA LYS A 18 2.45 12.90 -7.23
C LYS A 18 0.98 12.73 -6.88
N LEU A 19 0.70 12.30 -5.66
CA LEU A 19 -0.66 12.26 -5.10
C LEU A 19 -0.90 13.49 -4.24
N SER A 20 -2.08 14.07 -4.34
CA SER A 20 -2.55 15.01 -3.31
C SER A 20 -2.81 14.27 -2.00
N GLU A 21 -2.86 14.98 -0.88
CA GLU A 21 -3.20 14.35 0.40
C GLU A 21 -4.58 13.68 0.39
N ALA A 22 -5.55 14.27 -0.32
CA ALA A 22 -6.89 13.71 -0.44
C ALA A 22 -6.88 12.33 -1.13
N GLU A 23 -6.01 12.16 -2.13
CA GLU A 23 -5.84 10.89 -2.85
C GLU A 23 -4.96 9.89 -2.09
N ALA A 24 -3.93 10.36 -1.38
CA ALA A 24 -3.01 9.50 -0.62
C ALA A 24 -3.65 8.93 0.66
N ARG A 25 -4.55 9.69 1.29
CA ARG A 25 -5.22 9.33 2.54
C ARG A 25 -5.87 7.94 2.54
N PRO A 26 -6.71 7.55 1.57
CA PRO A 26 -7.32 6.22 1.56
C PRO A 26 -6.29 5.08 1.45
N PHE A 27 -5.25 5.23 0.63
CA PHE A 27 -4.16 4.25 0.57
C PHE A 27 -3.47 4.11 1.92
N PHE A 28 -3.11 5.23 2.54
CA PHE A 28 -2.42 5.23 3.83
C PHE A 28 -3.25 4.57 4.93
N GLN A 29 -4.56 4.82 4.98
CA GLN A 29 -5.46 4.18 5.94
C GLN A 29 -5.47 2.65 5.78
N GLN A 30 -5.55 2.15 4.54
CA GLN A 30 -5.53 0.71 4.27
C GLN A 30 -4.17 0.09 4.64
N ILE A 31 -3.07 0.75 4.27
CA ILE A 31 -1.70 0.31 4.62
C ILE A 31 -1.55 0.19 6.13
N ILE A 32 -1.93 1.23 6.89
CA ILE A 32 -1.82 1.21 8.35
C ILE A 32 -2.73 0.15 8.97
N SER A 33 -3.93 -0.06 8.44
CA SER A 33 -4.80 -1.15 8.90
C SER A 33 -4.18 -2.53 8.68
N GLY A 34 -3.54 -2.77 7.53
CA GLY A 34 -2.84 -4.03 7.25
C GLY A 34 -1.60 -4.23 8.13
N VAL A 35 -0.82 -3.17 8.35
CA VAL A 35 0.36 -3.19 9.22
C VAL A 35 -0.03 -3.42 10.68
N ASP A 36 -1.07 -2.76 11.17
CA ASP A 36 -1.62 -3.00 12.52
C ASP A 36 -2.03 -4.45 12.69
N TYR A 37 -2.72 -5.04 11.70
CA TYR A 37 -3.03 -6.47 11.70
C TYR A 37 -1.76 -7.34 11.80
N CYS A 38 -0.74 -7.09 10.98
CA CYS A 38 0.53 -7.81 11.06
C CYS A 38 1.17 -7.71 12.45
N HIS A 39 1.25 -6.50 13.01
CA HIS A 39 1.88 -6.24 14.31
C HIS A 39 1.15 -6.90 15.47
N ARG A 40 -0.20 -6.95 15.45
CA ARG A 40 -1.00 -7.70 16.44
C ARG A 40 -0.70 -9.21 16.43
N HIS A 41 -0.17 -9.72 15.33
CA HIS A 41 0.24 -11.12 15.16
C HIS A 41 1.76 -11.31 15.25
N MET A 42 2.49 -10.33 15.79
CA MET A 42 3.95 -10.36 15.93
C MET A 42 4.70 -10.52 14.59
N VAL A 43 4.08 -10.13 13.48
CA VAL A 43 4.68 -10.16 12.13
C VAL A 43 5.15 -8.76 11.76
N VAL A 44 6.41 -8.63 11.33
CA VAL A 44 6.97 -7.39 10.79
C VAL A 44 7.13 -7.55 9.29
N HIS A 45 6.56 -6.62 8.50
CA HIS A 45 6.65 -6.68 7.04
C HIS A 45 8.10 -6.57 6.52
N ARG A 46 8.92 -5.73 7.16
CA ARG A 46 10.36 -5.47 6.88
C ARG A 46 10.69 -4.86 5.51
N ASP A 47 9.80 -4.90 4.53
CA ASP A 47 10.01 -4.28 3.20
C ASP A 47 8.77 -3.48 2.77
N LEU A 48 8.23 -2.64 3.68
CA LEU A 48 7.01 -1.87 3.40
C LEU A 48 7.35 -0.67 2.50
N LYS A 49 6.93 -0.75 1.24
CA LYS A 49 7.18 0.26 0.20
C LYS A 49 6.11 0.17 -0.91
N PRO A 50 5.90 1.22 -1.72
CA PRO A 50 4.85 1.26 -2.74
C PRO A 50 4.87 0.10 -3.76
N GLU A 51 6.05 -0.46 -4.05
CA GLU A 51 6.26 -1.60 -4.96
C GLU A 51 5.64 -2.90 -4.41
N ASN A 52 5.50 -3.00 -3.08
CA ASN A 52 4.93 -4.17 -2.41
C ASN A 52 3.44 -3.99 -2.04
N LEU A 53 2.76 -2.99 -2.61
CA LEU A 53 1.35 -2.70 -2.37
C LEU A 53 0.56 -2.86 -3.66
N LEU A 54 -0.39 -3.79 -3.68
CA LEU A 54 -1.21 -4.10 -4.86
C LEU A 54 -2.53 -3.33 -4.85
N LEU A 55 -3.05 -2.99 -6.03
CA LEU A 55 -4.28 -2.21 -6.25
C LEU A 55 -5.41 -3.00 -6.91
#